data_AF-A0A381I8H9-F1
#
_entry.id   AF-A0A381I8H9-F1
#
_cell.length_a   1.000
_cell.length_b   1.000
_cell.length_c   1.000
_cell.angle_alpha   90.00
_cell.angle_beta   90.00
_cell.angle_gamma   90.00
#
_symmetry.space_group_name_H-M   'P 1'
#
loop_
_entity.id
_entity.type
_entity.pdbx_description
1 polymer ?
#
loop_
_entity_poly.entity_id
_entity_poly.type
_entity_poly.pdbx_seq_one_letter_code
_entity_poly.pdbx_strand_id
1 'polypeptide(L)'
;MSDNNTSSFCYRTIAGTNVVSNHGKGRAIDINPLQNPQVSGNDVTPKVSTVYADRSSTKFGMIKKGDDCYNAFVSRGWSWGGYWKNPDYQHFEK
;
A
#
# COMPACT_ATOMS: atom_id res chain seq x y z
N MET A 1 -8.54 -6.90 4.35
CA MET A 1 -7.11 -6.82 3.94
C MET A 1 -6.43 -8.18 3.98
N SER A 2 -6.69 -9.05 4.97
CA SER A 2 -6.10 -10.39 5.02
C SER A 2 -6.38 -11.26 3.79
N ASP A 3 -7.47 -10.99 3.07
CA ASP A 3 -7.85 -11.68 1.83
C ASP A 3 -6.88 -11.40 0.66
N ASN A 4 -5.92 -10.49 0.86
CA ASN A 4 -4.94 -10.08 -0.16
C ASN A 4 -5.57 -9.46 -1.43
N ASN A 5 -6.80 -8.97 -1.34
CA ASN A 5 -7.52 -8.37 -2.46
C ASN A 5 -7.01 -6.95 -2.74
N THR A 6 -6.81 -6.65 -4.02
CA THR A 6 -6.51 -5.30 -4.51
C THR A 6 -7.78 -4.43 -4.45
N SER A 7 -7.65 -3.18 -3.99
CA SER A 7 -8.79 -2.25 -3.87
C SER A 7 -8.43 -0.85 -4.34
N SER A 8 -9.35 -0.17 -5.03
CA SER A 8 -9.16 1.20 -5.52
C SER A 8 -10.21 2.15 -4.92
N PHE A 9 -11.27 2.49 -5.67
CA PHE A 9 -12.34 3.34 -5.17
C PHE A 9 -13.07 2.67 -4.00
N CYS A 10 -13.03 3.32 -2.85
CA CYS A 10 -13.72 2.89 -1.64
C CYS A 10 -14.05 4.15 -0.83
N TYR A 11 -15.33 4.57 -0.84
CA TYR A 11 -15.74 5.78 -0.15
C TYR A 11 -15.56 5.65 1.37
N ARG A 12 -14.65 6.47 1.91
CA ARG A 12 -14.35 6.57 3.34
C ARG A 12 -13.62 7.86 3.67
N THR A 13 -13.65 8.27 4.93
CA THR A 13 -12.73 9.29 5.46
C THR A 13 -11.45 8.64 5.99
N ILE A 14 -10.40 9.45 6.15
CA ILE A 14 -9.21 9.03 6.90
C ILE A 14 -9.62 8.85 8.36
N ALA A 15 -9.20 7.72 8.97
CA ALA A 15 -9.58 7.37 10.33
C ALA A 15 -9.31 8.51 11.32
N GLY A 16 -10.30 8.84 12.15
CA GLY A 16 -10.21 9.94 13.12
C GLY A 16 -10.36 11.35 12.54
N THR A 17 -10.73 11.49 11.25
CA THR A 17 -10.90 12.79 10.59
C THR A 17 -12.17 12.84 9.73
N ASN A 18 -12.55 14.05 9.31
CA ASN A 18 -13.60 14.27 8.30
C ASN A 18 -13.05 14.43 6.88
N VAL A 19 -11.76 14.16 6.67
CA VAL A 19 -11.11 14.31 5.36
C VAL A 19 -11.36 13.07 4.52
N VAL A 20 -11.93 13.24 3.32
CA VAL A 20 -12.13 12.14 2.38
C VAL A 20 -10.76 11.56 1.97
N SER A 21 -10.62 10.25 2.13
CA SER A 21 -9.41 9.51 1.73
C SER A 21 -9.19 9.60 0.22
N ASN A 22 -7.96 9.47 -0.25
CA ASN A 22 -7.69 9.35 -1.69
C ASN A 22 -8.39 8.13 -2.32
N HIS A 23 -8.65 7.05 -1.57
CA HIS A 23 -9.53 5.97 -2.02
C HIS A 23 -10.96 6.43 -2.24
N GLY A 24 -11.49 7.27 -1.33
CA GLY A 24 -12.83 7.84 -1.46
C GLY A 24 -12.96 8.86 -2.58
N LYS A 25 -11.84 9.37 -3.09
CA LYS A 25 -11.76 10.25 -4.27
C LYS A 25 -11.50 9.48 -5.57
N GLY A 26 -11.30 8.16 -5.52
CA GLY A 26 -10.89 7.37 -6.69
C GLY A 26 -9.46 7.66 -7.16
N ARG A 27 -8.60 8.16 -6.27
CA ARG A 27 -7.22 8.61 -6.55
C ARG A 27 -6.15 7.75 -5.87
N ALA A 28 -6.53 6.61 -5.33
CA ALA A 28 -5.62 5.66 -4.69
C ALA A 28 -5.96 4.22 -5.06
N ILE A 29 -4.95 3.37 -4.96
CA ILE A 29 -5.07 1.92 -5.11
C ILE A 29 -4.12 1.20 -4.17
N ASP A 30 -4.63 0.17 -3.50
CA ASP A 30 -3.89 -0.74 -2.63
C ASP A 30 -3.77 -2.10 -3.33
N ILE A 31 -2.54 -2.54 -3.60
CA ILE A 31 -2.23 -3.78 -4.31
C ILE A 31 -1.78 -4.87 -3.34
N ASN A 32 -2.53 -5.98 -3.30
CA ASN A 32 -2.19 -7.19 -2.54
C ASN A 32 -1.72 -6.90 -1.09
N PRO A 33 -2.61 -6.42 -0.20
CA PRO A 33 -2.27 -5.95 1.15
C PRO A 33 -1.57 -6.97 2.06
N LEU A 34 -1.77 -8.27 1.84
CA LEU A 34 -1.11 -9.31 2.63
C LEU A 34 0.38 -9.37 2.28
N GLN A 35 0.73 -9.24 1.00
CA GLN A 35 2.13 -9.26 0.53
C GLN A 35 2.79 -7.87 0.61
N ASN A 36 1.98 -6.81 0.62
CA ASN A 36 2.42 -5.42 0.64
C ASN A 36 1.80 -4.65 1.80
N PRO A 37 2.14 -4.98 3.05
CA PRO A 37 1.43 -4.40 4.17
C PRO A 37 1.76 -2.94 4.44
N GLN A 38 0.88 -2.30 5.21
CA GLN A 38 1.20 -1.04 5.86
C GLN A 38 2.01 -1.30 7.13
N VAL A 39 3.05 -0.50 7.37
CA VAL A 39 3.92 -0.56 8.54
C VAL A 39 3.91 0.79 9.24
N SER A 40 3.52 0.80 10.52
CA SER A 40 3.49 1.99 11.37
C SER A 40 4.24 1.70 12.67
N GLY A 41 5.50 2.14 12.76
CA GLY A 41 6.38 1.72 13.84
C GLY A 41 6.57 0.21 13.85
N ASN A 42 6.16 -0.45 14.95
CA ASN A 42 6.22 -1.91 15.10
C ASN A 42 4.92 -2.62 14.67
N ASP A 43 3.90 -1.86 14.28
CA ASP A 43 2.62 -2.42 13.85
C ASP A 43 2.60 -2.65 12.35
N VAL A 44 2.16 -3.84 11.97
CA VAL A 44 2.00 -4.28 10.58
C VAL A 44 0.52 -4.60 10.37
N THR A 45 -0.06 -4.03 9.31
CA THR A 45 -1.45 -4.27 8.93
C THR A 45 -1.52 -4.85 7.52
N PRO A 46 -2.19 -6.00 7.32
CA PRO A 46 -2.85 -6.85 8.33
C PRO A 46 -1.85 -7.58 9.25
N LYS A 47 -2.17 -7.90 10.51
CA LYS A 47 -1.17 -8.48 11.45
C LYS A 47 -0.45 -9.75 10.93
N VAL A 48 -1.18 -10.57 10.17
CA VAL A 48 -0.67 -11.81 9.55
C VAL A 48 0.41 -11.57 8.47
N SER A 49 0.58 -10.35 7.97
CA SER A 49 1.59 -10.01 6.94
C SER A 49 2.95 -9.62 7.52
N THR A 50 3.19 -9.78 8.82
CA THR A 50 4.47 -9.42 9.48
C THR A 50 5.69 -10.01 8.75
N VAL A 51 5.55 -11.21 8.18
CA VAL A 51 6.61 -11.88 7.38
C VAL A 51 6.95 -11.20 6.04
N TYR A 52 6.16 -10.21 5.61
CA TYR A 52 6.35 -9.38 4.42
C TYR A 52 6.76 -7.93 4.76
N ALA A 53 6.81 -7.58 6.05
CA ALA A 53 7.25 -6.25 6.49
C ALA A 53 8.77 -6.09 6.38
N ASP A 54 9.53 -7.17 6.60
CA ASP A 54 10.97 -7.20 6.37
C ASP A 54 11.28 -7.17 4.86
N ARG A 55 11.74 -6.01 4.38
CA ARG A 55 12.11 -5.78 2.99
C ARG A 55 13.52 -6.25 2.63
N SER A 56 14.32 -6.73 3.60
CA SER A 56 15.61 -7.38 3.30
C SER A 56 15.42 -8.79 2.72
N SER A 57 14.32 -9.46 3.06
CA SER A 57 13.93 -10.76 2.54
C SER A 57 12.81 -10.62 1.50
N THR A 58 13.20 -10.58 0.21
CA THR A 58 12.22 -10.46 -0.88
C THR A 58 11.49 -11.79 -1.12
N LYS A 59 10.16 -11.72 -1.22
CA LYS A 59 9.26 -12.81 -1.61
C LYS A 59 8.45 -12.43 -2.85
N PHE A 60 7.90 -13.43 -3.52
CA PHE A 60 7.04 -13.21 -4.69
C PHE A 60 5.80 -12.35 -4.34
N GLY A 61 5.44 -11.45 -5.26
CA GLY A 61 4.30 -10.53 -5.13
C GLY A 61 4.56 -9.29 -4.28
N MET A 62 5.76 -9.14 -3.71
CA MET A 62 6.17 -7.91 -3.03
C MET A 62 6.55 -6.83 -4.03
N ILE A 63 5.97 -5.65 -3.86
CA ILE A 63 6.29 -4.44 -4.62
C ILE A 63 7.60 -3.87 -4.10
N LYS A 64 8.49 -3.52 -5.04
CA LYS A 64 9.82 -2.98 -4.82
C LYS A 64 10.10 -1.86 -5.81
N LYS A 65 10.92 -0.91 -5.40
CA LYS A 65 11.42 0.13 -6.29
C LYS A 65 12.05 -0.52 -7.54
N GLY A 66 11.58 -0.11 -8.71
CA GLY A 66 12.08 -0.55 -10.00
C GLY A 66 11.48 -1.85 -10.54
N ASP A 67 10.57 -2.51 -9.83
CA ASP A 67 9.84 -3.66 -10.39
C ASP A 67 8.72 -3.23 -11.35
N ASP A 68 8.10 -4.20 -12.03
CA ASP A 68 7.10 -3.95 -13.07
C ASP A 68 5.86 -3.22 -12.53
N CYS A 69 5.38 -3.59 -11.34
CA CYS A 69 4.21 -2.96 -10.72
C CYS A 69 4.53 -1.49 -10.37
N TYR A 70 5.64 -1.27 -9.66
CA TYR A 70 6.14 0.05 -9.33
C TYR A 70 6.31 0.92 -10.58
N ASN A 71 6.99 0.40 -11.62
CA ASN A 71 7.24 1.15 -12.85
C ASN A 71 5.95 1.47 -13.59
N ALA A 72 4.96 0.56 -13.58
CA ALA A 72 3.67 0.81 -14.20
C ALA A 72 2.95 2.02 -13.59
N PHE A 73 2.96 2.16 -12.27
CA PHE A 73 2.34 3.30 -11.60
C PHE A 73 3.18 4.58 -11.70
N VAL A 74 4.48 4.49 -11.39
CA VAL A 74 5.35 5.68 -11.33
C VAL A 74 5.54 6.32 -12.71
N SER A 75 5.64 5.52 -13.78
CA SER A 75 5.69 6.06 -15.17
C SER A 75 4.44 6.86 -15.57
N ARG A 76 3.31 6.68 -14.87
CA ARG A 76 2.03 7.38 -15.09
C ARG A 76 1.83 8.56 -14.12
N GLY A 77 2.87 8.90 -13.36
CA GLY A 77 2.87 10.00 -12.40
C GLY A 77 2.18 9.69 -11.08
N TRP A 78 2.05 8.42 -10.70
CA TRP A 78 1.61 8.03 -9.35
C TRP A 78 2.80 8.05 -8.39
N SER A 79 2.53 8.34 -7.12
CA SER A 79 3.46 8.19 -6.00
C SER A 79 3.25 6.86 -5.29
N TRP A 80 4.30 6.31 -4.69
CA TRP A 80 4.25 5.04 -3.97
C TRP A 80 4.39 5.26 -2.46
N GLY A 81 3.46 4.71 -1.68
CA GLY A 81 3.44 4.81 -0.21
C GLY A 81 4.60 4.10 0.48
N GLY A 82 5.32 3.22 -0.23
CA GLY A 82 6.54 2.58 0.26
C GLY A 82 7.69 3.54 0.61
N TYR A 83 7.60 4.82 0.20
CA TYR A 83 8.59 5.86 0.55
C TYR A 83 8.26 6.67 1.80
N TRP A 84 7.08 6.46 2.40
CA TRP A 84 6.69 7.21 3.58
C TRP A 84 7.46 6.77 4.82
N LYS A 85 7.54 7.65 5.83
CA LYS A 85 8.17 7.34 7.14
C LYS A 85 7.57 6.09 7.80
N ASN A 86 6.25 5.95 7.66
CA ASN A 86 5.49 4.74 7.98
C ASN A 86 5.07 4.15 6.63
N PRO A 87 5.82 3.20 6.07
CA PRO A 87 5.59 2.73 4.71
C PRO A 87 4.22 2.09 4.54
N ASP A 88 3.54 2.45 3.46
CA ASP A 88 2.32 1.77 3.02
C ASP A 88 2.60 1.08 1.69
N TYR A 89 3.12 -0.15 1.74
CA TYR A 89 3.75 -0.78 0.58
C TYR A 89 2.75 -1.16 -0.52
N GLN A 90 1.48 -1.35 -0.16
CA GLN A 90 0.36 -1.60 -1.09
C GLN A 90 -0.04 -0.35 -1.86
N HIS A 91 0.20 0.84 -1.30
CA HIS A 91 -0.51 2.06 -1.66
C HIS A 91 0.17 2.83 -2.79
N PHE A 92 -0.59 3.18 -3.81
CA PHE A 92 -0.23 4.19 -4.80
C PHE A 92 -1.30 5.29 -4.83
N GLU A 93 -0.89 6.54 -4.99
CA GLU A 93 -1.82 7.67 -5.17
C GLU A 93 -1.33 8.73 -6.15
N LYS A 94 -2.28 9.46 -6.73
CA LYS A 94 -2.03 10.56 -7.67
C LYS A 94 -2.89 11.76 -7.33
#